data_AF-A0A3N5YJ39-F1
#
_entry.id   AF-A0A3N5YJ39-F1
#
_cell.length_a   1.000
_cell.length_b   1.000
_cell.length_c   1.000
_cell.angle_alpha   90.00
_cell.angle_beta   90.00
_cell.angle_gamma   90.00
#
_symmetry.space_group_name_H-M   'P 1'
#
loop_
_entity.id
_entity.type
_entity.pdbx_description
1 polymer ?
#
loop_
_entity_poly.entity_id
_entity_poly.type
_entity_poly.pdbx_seq_one_letter_code
_entity_poly.pdbx_strand_id
1 'polypeptide(L)'
;MKQILSAFGDGTRRVAGAPAILAAVLVLTLLVALPPAIVMRGLLAQSLGQSLAADSAAAGVNAEWWEEFTSGASGLGSAFTPRTMGFGGVLDNLSRVLDNRRLPAAVAVVVSGYVLLWLFLVGGILDRYARNRP
;
A
#
# COMPACT_ATOMS: atom_id res chain seq x y z
N MET A 1 -23.32 24.93 -0.91
CA MET A 1 -23.33 23.69 -0.10
C MET A 1 -24.29 22.61 -0.63
N LYS A 2 -25.58 22.92 -0.88
CA LYS A 2 -26.60 21.94 -1.35
C LYS A 2 -26.26 21.25 -2.70
N GLN A 3 -25.64 21.97 -3.63
CA GLN A 3 -25.17 21.41 -4.91
C GLN A 3 -23.97 20.46 -4.76
N ILE A 4 -23.04 20.75 -3.84
CA ILE A 4 -21.89 19.88 -3.56
C ILE A 4 -22.36 18.55 -2.97
N LEU A 5 -23.27 18.61 -1.99
CA LEU A 5 -23.84 17.43 -1.34
C LEU A 5 -24.63 16.54 -2.30
N SER A 6 -25.39 17.14 -3.24
CA SER A 6 -26.13 16.38 -4.25
C SER A 6 -25.21 15.74 -5.29
N ALA A 7 -24.19 16.45 -5.76
CA ALA A 7 -23.18 15.87 -6.66
C ALA A 7 -22.41 14.72 -5.99
N PHE A 8 -22.05 14.88 -4.72
CA PHE A 8 -21.39 13.82 -3.94
C PHE A 8 -22.29 12.59 -3.75
N GLY A 9 -23.58 12.81 -3.43
CA GLY A 9 -24.57 11.74 -3.29
C GLY A 9 -24.81 10.99 -4.61
N ASP A 10 -24.86 11.70 -5.73
CA ASP A 10 -25.01 11.07 -7.05
C ASP A 10 -23.77 10.23 -7.38
N GLY A 11 -22.57 10.77 -7.16
CA GLY A 11 -21.32 10.03 -7.35
C GLY A 11 -21.25 8.74 -6.52
N THR A 12 -21.56 8.82 -5.22
CA THR A 12 -21.56 7.65 -4.33
C THR A 12 -22.58 6.59 -4.77
N ARG A 13 -23.78 7.00 -5.21
CA ARG A 13 -24.79 6.09 -5.74
C ARG A 13 -24.32 5.37 -7.01
N ARG A 14 -23.65 6.06 -7.92
CA ARG A 14 -23.11 5.48 -9.16
C ARG A 14 -22.02 4.45 -8.89
N VAL A 15 -21.13 4.75 -7.95
CA VAL A 15 -20.09 3.81 -7.50
C VAL A 15 -20.72 2.56 -6.87
N ALA A 16 -21.71 2.73 -5.99
CA ALA A 16 -22.43 1.61 -5.38
C ALA A 16 -23.22 0.77 -6.39
N GLY A 17 -23.68 1.38 -7.49
CA GLY A 17 -24.39 0.72 -8.58
C GLY A 17 -23.51 -0.09 -9.54
N ALA A 18 -22.18 0.00 -9.43
CA ALA A 18 -21.22 -0.70 -10.28
C ALA A 18 -20.24 -1.57 -9.46
N PRO A 19 -20.74 -2.63 -8.77
CA PRO A 19 -19.93 -3.46 -7.89
C PRO A 19 -18.82 -4.21 -8.61
N ALA A 20 -18.97 -4.51 -9.91
CA ALA A 20 -17.94 -5.16 -10.71
C ALA A 20 -16.68 -4.31 -10.85
N ILE A 21 -16.82 -2.99 -11.00
CA ILE A 21 -15.69 -2.05 -11.03
C ILE A 21 -14.98 -2.03 -9.68
N LEU A 22 -15.73 -2.00 -8.58
CA LEU A 22 -15.15 -2.05 -7.23
C LEU A 22 -14.39 -3.36 -6.99
N ALA A 23 -14.97 -4.50 -7.38
CA ALA A 23 -14.32 -5.79 -7.28
C ALA A 23 -13.04 -5.84 -8.15
N ALA A 24 -13.09 -5.32 -9.38
CA ALA A 24 -11.93 -5.25 -10.26
C ALA A 24 -10.81 -4.37 -9.68
N VAL A 25 -11.15 -3.20 -9.14
CA VAL A 25 -10.19 -2.30 -8.47
C VAL A 25 -9.59 -2.98 -7.23
N LEU A 26 -10.39 -3.67 -6.43
CA LEU A 26 -9.91 -4.44 -5.28
C LEU A 26 -8.94 -5.53 -5.73
N VAL A 27 -9.31 -6.34 -6.72
CA VAL A 27 -8.46 -7.41 -7.26
C VAL A 27 -7.15 -6.84 -7.81
N LEU A 28 -7.19 -5.76 -8.58
CA LEU A 28 -5.98 -5.10 -9.09
C LEU A 28 -5.10 -4.57 -7.97
N THR A 29 -5.71 -3.96 -6.94
CA THR A 29 -4.97 -3.48 -5.77
C THR A 29 -4.29 -4.63 -5.03
N LEU A 30 -4.99 -5.75 -4.86
CA LEU A 30 -4.42 -6.97 -4.28
C LEU A 30 -3.30 -7.53 -5.15
N LEU A 31 -3.47 -7.58 -6.48
CA LEU A 31 -2.44 -8.08 -7.39
C LEU A 31 -1.17 -7.21 -7.35
N VAL A 32 -1.29 -5.91 -7.13
CA VAL A 32 -0.14 -5.02 -6.94
C VAL A 32 0.49 -5.19 -5.56
N ALA A 33 -0.32 -5.37 -4.52
CA ALA A 33 0.15 -5.45 -3.13
C ALA A 33 0.69 -6.83 -2.72
N LEU A 34 0.17 -7.91 -3.30
CA LEU A 34 0.51 -9.29 -2.92
C LEU A 34 1.98 -9.64 -3.16
N PRO A 35 2.59 -9.36 -4.32
CA PRO A 35 3.99 -9.69 -4.56
C PRO A 35 4.96 -9.10 -3.51
N PRO A 36 4.95 -7.77 -3.23
CA PRO A 36 5.83 -7.23 -2.19
C PRO A 36 5.48 -7.73 -0.79
N ALA A 37 4.21 -8.04 -0.51
CA ALA A 37 3.80 -8.64 0.77
C ALA A 37 4.38 -10.06 0.95
N ILE A 38 4.38 -10.89 -0.10
CA ILE A 38 4.98 -12.23 -0.06
C ILE A 38 6.49 -12.15 0.14
N VAL A 39 7.17 -11.26 -0.58
CA VAL A 39 8.62 -11.06 -0.42
C VAL A 39 8.95 -10.59 0.99
N MET A 40 8.20 -9.61 1.51
CA MET A 40 8.38 -9.12 2.88
C MET A 40 8.15 -10.24 3.90
N ARG A 41 7.10 -11.04 3.76
CA ARG A 41 6.85 -12.20 4.62
C ARG A 41 8.04 -13.16 4.64
N GLY A 42 8.68 -13.41 3.50
CA GLY A 42 9.87 -14.25 3.40
C GLY A 42 11.06 -13.67 4.17
N LEU A 43 11.34 -12.37 4.00
CA LEU A 43 12.42 -11.68 4.71
C LEU A 43 12.22 -11.73 6.24
N LEU A 44 10.99 -11.49 6.69
CA LEU A 44 10.63 -11.54 8.11
C LEU A 44 10.72 -12.96 8.67
N ALA A 45 10.24 -13.96 7.93
CA ALA A 45 10.32 -15.35 8.37
C ALA A 45 11.77 -15.83 8.50
N GLN A 46 12.65 -15.38 7.60
CA GLN A 46 14.07 -15.72 7.64
C GLN A 46 14.78 -15.08 8.83
N SER A 47 14.49 -13.82 9.16
CA SER A 47 15.10 -13.13 10.31
C SER A 47 14.54 -13.60 11.64
N LEU A 48 13.24 -13.90 11.73
CA LEU A 48 12.62 -14.46 12.93
C LEU A 48 13.07 -15.90 13.20
N GLY A 49 13.36 -16.69 12.16
CA GLY A 49 13.88 -18.05 12.32
C GLY A 49 15.31 -18.14 12.86
N GLN A 50 16.10 -17.06 12.72
CA GLN A 50 17.45 -16.96 13.30
C GLN A 50 17.47 -16.40 14.74
N SER A 51 16.34 -15.89 15.23
CA SER A 51 16.25 -15.22 16.54
C SER A 51 15.23 -15.93 17.44
N LEU A 52 15.51 -16.05 18.74
CA LEU A 52 14.52 -16.42 19.79
C LEU A 52 13.35 -15.41 19.90
N ALA A 53 13.25 -14.47 18.96
CA ALA A 53 12.27 -13.40 18.88
C ALA A 53 10.86 -13.84 18.47
N ALA A 54 10.63 -15.08 18.05
CA ALA A 54 9.28 -15.52 17.65
C ALA A 54 8.27 -15.46 18.82
N ASP A 55 8.67 -15.92 20.01
CA ASP A 55 7.82 -15.86 21.23
C ASP A 55 7.75 -14.43 21.81
N SER A 56 8.81 -13.64 21.71
CA SER A 56 8.79 -12.23 22.20
C SER A 56 8.07 -11.28 21.26
N ALA A 57 8.06 -11.54 19.95
CA ALA A 57 7.24 -10.82 18.96
C ALA A 57 5.75 -11.14 19.12
N ALA A 58 5.41 -12.35 19.58
CA ALA A 58 4.04 -12.70 19.96
C ALA A 58 3.59 -12.03 21.27
N ALA A 59 4.54 -11.73 22.18
CA ALA A 59 4.27 -11.04 23.44
C ALA A 59 4.29 -9.50 23.33
N GLY A 60 4.86 -8.92 22.27
CA GLY A 60 4.93 -7.48 22.05
C GLY A 60 5.88 -7.05 20.92
N VAL A 61 6.14 -5.75 20.79
CA VAL A 61 7.13 -5.23 19.82
C VAL A 61 8.54 -5.43 20.39
N ASN A 62 9.35 -6.29 19.75
CA ASN A 62 10.77 -6.45 20.07
C ASN A 62 11.61 -5.41 19.31
N ALA A 63 11.95 -4.31 19.97
CA ALA A 63 12.72 -3.21 19.38
C ALA A 63 14.15 -3.61 19.01
N GLU A 64 14.79 -4.47 19.81
CA GLU A 64 16.16 -4.96 19.59
C GLU A 64 16.25 -5.80 18.32
N TRP A 65 15.31 -6.74 18.13
CA TRP A 65 15.18 -7.49 16.89
C TRP A 65 14.93 -6.58 15.69
N TRP A 66 14.11 -5.53 15.85
CA TRP A 66 13.81 -4.61 14.76
C TRP A 66 15.03 -3.82 14.31
N GLU A 67 15.84 -3.40 15.27
CA GLU A 67 17.12 -2.72 15.02
C GLU A 67 18.10 -3.65 14.30
N GLU A 68 18.23 -4.89 14.78
CA GLU A 68 19.05 -5.93 14.12
C GLU A 68 18.57 -6.18 12.68
N PHE A 69 17.27 -6.38 12.47
CA PHE A 69 16.68 -6.59 11.15
C PHE A 69 16.94 -5.41 10.21
N THR A 70 16.66 -4.18 10.67
CA THR A 70 16.81 -2.98 9.84
C THR A 70 18.27 -2.66 9.55
N SER A 71 19.21 -3.01 10.42
CA SER A 71 20.65 -2.82 10.21
C SER A 71 21.20 -3.68 9.07
N GLY A 72 20.69 -4.91 8.91
CA GLY A 72 21.09 -5.84 7.85
C GLY A 72 20.18 -5.84 6.62
N ALA A 73 19.02 -5.19 6.69
CA ALA A 73 18.02 -5.25 5.64
C ALA A 73 18.39 -4.42 4.40
N SER A 74 18.24 -5.04 3.23
CA SER A 74 18.38 -4.38 1.93
C SER A 74 17.10 -4.51 1.11
N GLY A 75 17.01 -3.76 0.00
CA GLY A 75 15.85 -3.82 -0.90
C GLY A 75 14.53 -3.49 -0.20
N LEU A 76 13.52 -4.36 -0.33
CA LEU A 76 12.21 -4.18 0.32
C LEU A 76 12.31 -4.17 1.85
N GLY A 77 13.20 -4.96 2.45
CA GLY A 77 13.35 -5.02 3.91
C GLY A 77 13.73 -3.68 4.54
N SER A 78 14.46 -2.83 3.81
CA SER A 78 14.82 -1.48 4.27
C SER A 78 13.62 -0.54 4.43
N ALA A 79 12.48 -0.87 3.80
CA ALA A 79 11.24 -0.13 3.94
C ALA A 79 10.42 -0.57 5.17
N PHE A 80 10.83 -1.63 5.86
CA PHE A 80 10.14 -2.17 7.03
C PHE A 80 10.75 -1.64 8.32
N THR A 81 10.37 -0.42 8.67
CA THR A 81 10.79 0.28 9.89
C THR A 81 9.61 0.42 10.87
N PRO A 82 9.87 0.67 12.17
CA PRO A 82 8.79 0.91 13.13
C PRO A 82 7.93 2.13 12.74
N ARG A 83 8.57 3.16 12.17
CA ARG A 83 7.88 4.37 11.67
C ARG A 83 6.91 4.08 10.55
N THR A 84 7.20 3.07 9.74
CA THR A 84 6.41 2.71 8.56
C THR A 84 5.26 1.74 8.87
N MET A 85 5.11 1.29 10.11
CA MET A 85 3.98 0.45 10.50
C MET A 85 2.65 1.21 10.39
N GLY A 86 1.62 0.51 9.88
CA GLY A 86 0.26 1.04 9.78
C GLY A 86 0.20 2.31 8.94
N PHE A 87 -0.47 3.33 9.45
CA PHE A 87 -0.64 4.61 8.75
C PHE A 87 0.67 5.45 8.70
N GLY A 88 1.63 5.17 9.60
CA GLY A 88 2.91 5.88 9.64
C GLY A 88 3.73 5.72 8.35
N GLY A 89 3.61 4.57 7.67
CA GLY A 89 4.28 4.34 6.39
C GLY A 89 3.75 5.22 5.25
N VAL A 90 2.47 5.59 5.28
CA VAL A 90 1.89 6.50 4.29
C VAL A 90 2.48 7.91 4.48
N LEU A 91 2.53 8.40 5.73
CA LEU A 91 3.12 9.70 6.04
C LEU A 91 4.62 9.76 5.75
N ASP A 92 5.38 8.71 6.08
CA ASP A 92 6.82 8.68 5.82
C ASP A 92 7.12 8.71 4.32
N ASN A 93 6.38 7.96 3.51
CA ASN A 93 6.51 8.01 2.06
C ASN A 93 6.13 9.39 1.48
N LEU A 94 5.04 9.99 1.98
CA LEU A 94 4.64 11.33 1.54
C LEU A 94 5.69 12.38 1.92
N SER A 95 6.20 12.34 3.16
CA SER A 95 7.30 13.22 3.60
C SER A 95 8.54 13.02 2.75
N ARG A 96 8.94 11.79 2.42
CA ARG A 96 10.10 11.54 1.55
C ARG A 96 9.93 12.17 0.17
N VAL A 97 8.73 12.09 -0.42
CA VAL A 97 8.45 12.73 -1.71
C VAL A 97 8.52 14.25 -1.59
N LEU A 98 7.87 14.83 -0.58
CA LEU A 98 7.86 16.28 -0.34
C LEU A 98 9.27 16.83 -0.05
N ASP A 99 10.10 16.06 0.67
CA ASP A 99 11.46 16.43 1.03
C ASP A 99 12.50 16.03 -0.04
N ASN A 100 12.06 15.55 -1.21
CA ASN A 100 12.91 15.06 -2.29
C ASN A 100 13.96 14.01 -1.85
N ARG A 101 13.58 13.16 -0.89
CA ARG A 101 14.39 12.04 -0.39
C ARG A 101 14.13 10.79 -1.24
N ARG A 102 15.20 10.06 -1.56
CA ARG A 102 15.09 8.84 -2.38
C ARG A 102 14.25 7.78 -1.68
N LEU A 103 13.29 7.23 -2.41
CA LEU A 103 12.59 6.01 -2.03
C LEU A 103 13.53 4.80 -2.23
N PRO A 104 13.41 3.75 -1.41
CA PRO A 104 14.05 2.47 -1.74
C PRO A 104 13.63 2.03 -3.15
N ALA A 105 14.58 1.60 -3.97
CA ALA A 105 14.33 1.33 -5.39
C ALA A 105 13.16 0.35 -5.62
N ALA A 106 13.05 -0.68 -4.78
CA ALA A 106 11.95 -1.63 -4.85
C ALA A 106 10.57 -0.99 -4.57
N VAL A 107 10.50 -0.06 -3.61
CA VAL A 107 9.28 0.71 -3.33
C VAL A 107 8.96 1.63 -4.51
N ALA A 108 9.97 2.30 -5.07
CA ALA A 108 9.80 3.20 -6.21
C ALA A 108 9.22 2.48 -7.44
N VAL A 109 9.67 1.25 -7.72
CA VAL A 109 9.14 0.42 -8.82
C VAL A 109 7.66 0.10 -8.60
N VAL A 110 7.29 -0.37 -7.40
CA VAL A 110 5.90 -0.71 -7.06
C VAL A 110 4.99 0.52 -7.16
N VAL A 111 5.41 1.65 -6.58
CA VAL A 111 4.65 2.90 -6.60
C VAL A 111 4.48 3.40 -8.04
N SER A 112 5.55 3.40 -8.84
CA SER A 112 5.50 3.86 -10.23
C SER A 112 4.56 2.98 -11.07
N GLY A 113 4.64 1.65 -10.92
CA GLY A 113 3.74 0.72 -11.59
C GLY A 113 2.27 0.95 -11.21
N TYR A 114 2.01 1.16 -9.92
CA TYR A 114 0.67 1.49 -9.42
C TYR A 114 0.14 2.81 -10.00
N VAL A 115 0.96 3.86 -10.04
CA VAL A 115 0.57 5.16 -10.61
C VAL A 115 0.28 5.04 -12.10
N LEU A 116 1.14 4.35 -12.88
CA LEU A 116 0.92 4.14 -14.31
C LEU A 116 -0.37 3.34 -14.58
N LEU A 117 -0.62 2.30 -13.80
CA LEU A 117 -1.86 1.53 -13.86
C LEU A 117 -3.07 2.43 -13.61
N TRP A 118 -3.03 3.27 -12.58
CA TRP A 118 -4.13 4.21 -12.30
C TRP A 118 -4.29 5.27 -13.38
N LEU A 119 -3.21 5.86 -13.88
CA LEU A 119 -3.28 6.82 -14.99
C LEU A 119 -4.01 6.24 -16.20
N PHE A 120 -3.80 4.95 -16.48
CA PHE A 120 -4.52 4.25 -17.54
C PHE A 120 -5.99 3.96 -17.17
N LEU A 121 -6.28 3.49 -15.95
CA LEU A 121 -7.60 3.04 -15.54
C LEU A 121 -8.59 4.16 -15.18
N VAL A 122 -8.12 5.28 -14.62
CA VAL A 122 -8.98 6.37 -14.14
C VAL A 122 -9.96 6.81 -15.21
N GLY A 123 -9.50 7.06 -16.44
CA GLY A 123 -10.36 7.56 -17.52
C GLY A 123 -11.52 6.60 -17.84
N GLY A 124 -11.22 5.30 -17.97
CA GLY A 124 -12.23 4.29 -18.29
C GLY A 124 -13.21 4.02 -17.14
N ILE A 125 -12.72 4.08 -15.89
CA ILE A 125 -13.56 3.96 -14.70
C ILE A 125 -14.53 5.15 -14.59
N LEU A 126 -14.01 6.37 -14.76
CA LEU A 126 -14.82 7.59 -14.72
C LEU A 126 -15.87 7.62 -15.83
N ASP A 127 -15.53 7.21 -17.06
CA ASP A 127 -16.50 7.12 -18.17
C ASP A 127 -17.64 6.13 -17.85
N ARG A 128 -17.32 4.96 -17.28
CA ARG A 128 -18.34 3.99 -16.86
C ARG A 128 -19.27 4.54 -15.79
N TYR A 129 -18.73 5.19 -14.75
CA TYR A 129 -19.55 5.82 -13.71
C TYR A 129 -20.40 6.97 -14.26
N ALA A 130 -19.86 7.79 -15.16
CA ALA A 130 -20.60 8.88 -15.79
C ALA A 130 -21.78 8.36 -16.63
N ARG A 131 -21.65 7.17 -17.22
CA ARG A 131 -22.67 6.52 -18.07
C ARG A 131 -23.55 5.49 -17.34
N ASN A 132 -23.39 5.31 -16.02
CA ASN A 132 -24.09 4.28 -15.25
C ASN A 132 -23.92 2.86 -15.82
N ARG A 133 -22.72 2.54 -16.29
CA ARG A 133 -22.37 1.21 -16.81
C ARG A 133 -21.69 0.39 -15.70
N PRO A 134 -22.05 -0.89 -15.54
CA PRO A 134 -21.37 -1.79 -14.62
C PRO A 134 -19.92 -2.08 -15.03
#